data_AF-A0A2E2WTF9-F1
#
_entry.id   AF-A0A2E2WTF9-F1
#
_cell.length_a   1.000
_cell.length_b   1.000
_cell.length_c   1.000
_cell.angle_alpha   90.00
_cell.angle_beta   90.00
_cell.angle_gamma   90.00
#
_symmetry.space_group_name_H-M   'P 1'
#
loop_
_entity.id
_entity.type
_entity.pdbx_description
1 polymer ?
#
loop_
_entity_poly.entity_id
_entity_poly.type
_entity_poly.pdbx_seq_one_letter_code
_entity_poly.pdbx_strand_id
1 'polypeptide(L)'
;MLIKKEAIVLKDRKTVFNIVNRVDLYKNFVPYCVESKIIFEEHNEMEAKLNFNLKGLTTSFTTRNTIKENEFIDMKLVDGPFKKLDGRWEFKEVDNKTIIFLTVNYEAENKIVEYTVTKSLEKITNYLVSAFVSESMK
;
A
#
# COMPACT_ATOMS: atom_id res chain seq x y z
N MET A 1 3.38 15.87 2.12
CA MET A 1 1.91 15.79 2.27
C MET A 1 1.57 14.49 2.98
N LEU A 2 0.51 14.47 3.80
CA LEU A 2 0.15 13.32 4.63
C LEU A 2 -1.23 12.77 4.25
N ILE A 3 -1.29 11.48 3.98
CA ILE A 3 -2.53 10.72 3.74
C ILE A 3 -2.71 9.77 4.93
N LYS A 4 -3.94 9.68 5.44
CA LYS A 4 -4.34 8.68 6.43
C LYS A 4 -5.61 7.99 5.95
N LYS A 5 -5.62 6.66 6.01
CA LYS A 5 -6.80 5.82 5.74
C LYS A 5 -6.91 4.79 6.86
N GLU A 6 -8.13 4.36 7.13
CA GLU A 6 -8.40 3.27 8.06
C GLU A 6 -9.59 2.44 7.58
N ALA A 7 -9.64 1.19 7.97
CA ALA A 7 -10.80 0.33 7.77
C ALA A 7 -10.86 -0.78 8.83
N ILE A 8 -12.08 -1.26 9.09
CA ILE A 8 -12.34 -2.41 9.94
C ILE A 8 -12.50 -3.64 9.05
N VAL A 9 -11.80 -4.70 9.40
CA VAL A 9 -11.79 -5.98 8.70
C VAL A 9 -12.27 -7.07 9.65
N LEU A 10 -13.29 -7.84 9.24
CA LEU A 10 -13.94 -8.86 10.08
C LEU A 10 -13.16 -10.19 10.09
N LYS A 11 -11.84 -10.12 10.26
CA LYS A 11 -10.91 -11.25 10.33
C LYS A 11 -9.86 -10.98 11.40
N ASP A 12 -9.21 -12.05 11.85
CA ASP A 12 -8.10 -11.98 12.78
C ASP A 12 -6.89 -11.25 12.16
N ARG A 13 -6.04 -10.71 13.04
CA ARG A 13 -4.92 -9.86 12.66
C ARG A 13 -3.94 -10.53 11.71
N LYS A 14 -3.71 -11.84 11.88
CA LYS A 14 -2.77 -12.61 11.06
C LYS A 14 -3.28 -12.78 9.64
N THR A 15 -4.56 -13.09 9.47
CA THR A 15 -5.20 -13.18 8.16
C THR A 15 -5.10 -11.85 7.41
N VAL A 16 -5.43 -10.74 8.07
CA VAL A 16 -5.40 -9.42 7.44
C VAL A 16 -3.97 -8.98 7.11
N PHE A 17 -3.04 -9.20 8.04
CA PHE A 17 -1.62 -8.95 7.80
C PHE A 17 -1.11 -9.71 6.57
N ASN A 18 -1.45 -10.98 6.43
CA ASN A 18 -1.02 -11.78 5.28
C ASN A 18 -1.57 -11.26 3.95
N ILE A 19 -2.81 -10.79 3.91
CA ILE A 19 -3.39 -10.17 2.68
C ILE A 19 -2.58 -8.92 2.29
N VAL A 20 -2.26 -8.07 3.27
CA VAL A 20 -1.49 -6.85 3.01
C VAL A 20 -0.03 -7.17 2.68
N ASN A 21 0.63 -8.12 3.34
CA ASN A 21 2.03 -8.43 3.09
C ASN A 21 2.28 -9.13 1.73
N ARG A 22 1.25 -9.75 1.13
CA ARG A 22 1.34 -10.44 -0.17
C ARG A 22 1.22 -9.49 -1.36
N VAL A 23 2.19 -8.58 -1.47
CA VAL A 23 2.22 -7.53 -2.50
C VAL A 23 2.18 -8.11 -3.92
N ASP A 24 2.79 -9.28 -4.15
CA ASP A 24 2.77 -9.99 -5.43
C ASP A 24 1.36 -10.29 -5.98
N LEU A 25 0.37 -10.38 -5.09
CA LEU A 25 -1.01 -10.72 -5.44
C LEU A 25 -1.89 -9.50 -5.75
N TYR A 26 -1.41 -8.27 -5.51
CA TYR A 26 -2.26 -7.07 -5.58
C TYR A 26 -2.90 -6.86 -6.96
N LYS A 27 -2.21 -7.20 -8.05
CA LYS A 27 -2.77 -7.13 -9.42
C LYS A 27 -4.05 -7.93 -9.62
N ASN A 28 -4.31 -8.93 -8.77
CA ASN A 28 -5.46 -9.82 -8.90
C ASN A 28 -6.74 -9.21 -8.31
N PHE A 29 -6.62 -8.29 -7.35
CA PHE A 29 -7.77 -7.82 -6.57
C PHE A 29 -7.78 -6.32 -6.26
N VAL A 30 -6.65 -5.60 -6.38
CA VAL A 30 -6.60 -4.15 -6.19
C VAL A 30 -7.01 -3.45 -7.50
N PRO A 31 -8.07 -2.62 -7.49
CA PRO A 31 -8.52 -1.90 -8.67
C PRO A 31 -7.39 -1.10 -9.33
N TYR A 32 -7.34 -1.16 -10.67
CA TYR A 32 -6.36 -0.45 -11.51
C TYR A 32 -4.89 -0.83 -11.31
N CYS A 33 -4.58 -1.80 -10.43
CA CYS A 33 -3.25 -2.37 -10.29
C CYS A 33 -2.97 -3.28 -11.49
N VAL A 34 -2.14 -2.82 -12.42
CA VAL A 34 -1.81 -3.56 -13.66
C VAL A 34 -0.57 -4.43 -13.49
N GLU A 35 0.28 -4.12 -12.52
CA GLU A 35 1.44 -4.93 -12.16
C GLU A 35 1.68 -4.85 -10.65
N SER A 36 2.01 -5.99 -10.06
CA SER A 36 2.46 -6.10 -8.68
C SER A 36 3.52 -7.19 -8.59
N LYS A 37 4.70 -6.85 -8.06
CA LYS A 37 5.85 -7.75 -8.08
C LYS A 37 6.72 -7.55 -6.85
N ILE A 38 7.15 -8.66 -6.25
CA ILE A 38 8.26 -8.66 -5.29
C ILE A 38 9.55 -8.75 -6.10
N ILE A 39 10.43 -7.76 -5.93
CA ILE A 39 11.77 -7.70 -6.55
C ILE A 39 12.76 -8.50 -5.70
N PHE A 40 12.65 -8.35 -4.38
CA PHE A 40 13.51 -8.98 -3.40
C PHE A 40 12.74 -9.18 -2.09
N GLU A 41 12.97 -10.29 -1.40
CA GLU A 41 12.42 -10.57 -0.07
C GLU A 41 13.42 -11.39 0.72
N GLU A 42 13.82 -10.89 1.89
CA GLU A 42 14.74 -11.56 2.79
C GLU A 42 14.45 -11.16 4.24
N HIS A 43 14.36 -12.14 5.14
CA HIS A 43 14.06 -11.93 6.56
C HIS A 43 12.79 -11.09 6.79
N ASN A 44 12.98 -9.84 7.22
CA ASN A 44 11.96 -8.86 7.52
C ASN A 44 11.98 -7.67 6.54
N GLU A 45 12.63 -7.82 5.39
CA GLU A 45 12.68 -6.83 4.35
C GLU A 45 12.11 -7.35 3.03
N MET A 46 11.36 -6.50 2.32
CA MET A 46 10.79 -6.80 1.02
C MET A 46 10.89 -5.57 0.12
N GLU A 47 11.51 -5.67 -1.04
CA GLU A 47 11.40 -4.66 -2.09
C GLU A 47 10.32 -5.07 -3.09
N ALA A 48 9.30 -4.22 -3.25
CA ALA A 48 8.16 -4.51 -4.10
C ALA A 48 7.79 -3.33 -4.99
N LYS A 49 7.37 -3.65 -6.21
CA LYS A 49 6.93 -2.69 -7.23
C LYS A 49 5.44 -2.82 -7.46
N LEU A 50 4.77 -1.68 -7.51
CA LEU A 50 3.39 -1.55 -7.93
C LEU A 50 3.31 -0.66 -9.16
N ASN A 51 2.36 -0.98 -10.05
CA ASN A 51 2.03 -0.18 -11.21
C ASN A 51 0.52 -0.03 -11.32
N PHE A 52 0.05 1.22 -11.41
CA PHE A 52 -1.36 1.56 -11.51
C PHE A 52 -1.64 2.29 -12.81
N ASN A 53 -2.73 1.93 -13.49
CA ASN A 53 -3.26 2.66 -14.64
C ASN A 53 -4.60 3.30 -14.30
N LEU A 54 -4.57 4.57 -13.93
CA LEU A 54 -5.74 5.37 -13.56
C LEU A 54 -6.30 6.10 -14.78
N LYS A 55 -7.16 5.44 -15.56
CA LYS A 55 -7.84 6.03 -16.73
C LYS A 55 -6.85 6.67 -17.73
N GLY A 56 -5.77 5.98 -18.05
CA GLY A 56 -4.75 6.43 -19.01
C GLY A 56 -3.52 7.08 -18.37
N LEU A 57 -3.59 7.43 -17.07
CA LEU A 57 -2.42 7.88 -16.32
C LEU A 57 -1.74 6.69 -15.64
N THR A 58 -0.51 6.41 -16.04
CA THR A 58 0.29 5.33 -15.44
C THR A 58 1.14 5.88 -14.30
N THR A 59 1.11 5.22 -13.14
CA THR A 59 1.93 5.56 -11.97
C THR A 59 2.54 4.29 -11.43
N SER A 60 3.87 4.20 -11.46
CA SER A 60 4.60 3.10 -10.87
C SER A 60 5.54 3.60 -9.79
N PHE A 61 5.67 2.82 -8.73
CA PHE A 61 6.62 3.08 -7.66
C PHE A 61 7.05 1.77 -7.03
N THR A 62 8.29 1.79 -6.53
CA THR A 62 8.93 0.69 -5.83
C THR A 62 9.20 1.13 -4.41
N THR A 63 8.85 0.29 -3.44
CA THR A 63 9.16 0.52 -2.03
C THR A 63 10.01 -0.60 -1.47
N ARG A 64 10.90 -0.24 -0.54
CA ARG A 64 11.51 -1.17 0.40
C ARG A 64 10.69 -1.17 1.68
N ASN A 65 10.22 -2.34 2.04
CA ASN A 65 9.33 -2.58 3.15
C ASN A 65 10.12 -3.20 4.29
N THR A 66 10.00 -2.65 5.50
CA THR A 66 10.49 -3.28 6.75
C THR A 66 9.30 -3.80 7.52
N ILE A 67 9.32 -5.10 7.83
CA ILE A 67 8.17 -5.85 8.29
C ILE A 67 8.35 -6.20 9.77
N LYS A 68 7.33 -5.88 10.59
CA LYS A 68 7.17 -6.47 11.92
C LYS A 68 5.90 -7.30 11.90
N GLU A 69 6.08 -8.62 11.90
CA GLU A 69 5.01 -9.58 11.64
C GLU A 69 3.77 -9.32 12.51
N ASN A 70 2.60 -9.23 11.88
CA ASN A 70 1.31 -8.94 12.52
C ASN A 70 1.19 -7.58 13.25
N GLU A 71 2.20 -6.71 13.18
CA GLU A 71 2.19 -5.41 13.86
C GLU A 71 2.18 -4.25 12.87
N PHE A 72 3.18 -4.16 12.01
CA PHE A 72 3.27 -3.09 11.01
C PHE A 72 4.15 -3.46 9.80
N ILE A 73 3.97 -2.72 8.71
CA ILE A 73 4.85 -2.73 7.53
C ILE A 73 5.21 -1.28 7.24
N ASP A 74 6.48 -0.92 7.46
CA ASP A 74 7.03 0.36 7.03
C ASP A 74 7.42 0.28 5.58
N MET A 75 7.13 1.32 4.79
CA MET A 75 7.42 1.40 3.35
C MET A 75 8.28 2.64 3.10
N LYS A 76 9.39 2.49 2.39
CA LYS A 76 10.23 3.60 1.95
C LYS A 76 10.43 3.56 0.45
N LEU A 77 10.36 4.71 -0.20
CA LEU A 77 10.59 4.83 -1.63
C LEU A 77 11.98 4.31 -2.03
N VAL A 78 12.00 3.49 -3.07
CA VAL A 78 13.21 3.10 -3.81
C VAL A 78 13.24 3.77 -5.17
N ASP A 79 12.11 3.76 -5.88
CA ASP A 79 11.96 4.34 -7.23
C ASP A 79 10.52 4.80 -7.45
N GLY A 80 10.31 5.84 -8.29
CA GLY A 80 8.99 6.34 -8.66
C GLY A 80 8.94 7.86 -8.83
N PRO A 81 7.76 8.44 -9.18
CA PRO A 81 7.59 9.87 -9.50
C PRO A 81 7.54 10.76 -8.25
N PHE A 82 8.14 10.32 -7.15
CA PHE A 82 8.13 10.98 -5.86
C PHE A 82 9.57 11.33 -5.51
N LYS A 83 9.79 12.52 -4.94
CA LYS A 83 11.06 12.82 -4.28
C LYS A 83 11.19 12.02 -2.98
N LYS A 84 10.06 11.77 -2.32
CA LYS A 84 9.98 11.01 -1.08
C LYS A 84 8.62 10.33 -0.97
N LEU A 85 8.60 9.10 -0.47
CA LEU A 85 7.41 8.39 -0.03
C LEU A 85 7.80 7.51 1.16
N ASP A 86 7.26 7.83 2.33
CA ASP A 86 7.26 6.99 3.52
C ASP A 86 5.83 6.53 3.77
N GLY A 87 5.61 5.23 3.87
CA GLY A 87 4.31 4.66 4.21
C GLY A 87 4.40 3.77 5.43
N ARG A 88 3.27 3.55 6.10
CA ARG A 88 3.14 2.59 7.17
C ARG A 88 1.75 1.95 7.14
N TRP A 89 1.72 0.63 7.11
CA TRP A 89 0.57 -0.17 7.51
C TRP A 89 0.67 -0.51 8.99
N GLU A 90 -0.41 -0.35 9.76
CA GLU A 90 -0.51 -0.80 11.16
C GLU A 90 -1.75 -1.66 11.33
N PHE A 91 -1.64 -2.69 12.16
CA PHE A 91 -2.70 -3.68 12.37
C PHE A 91 -3.06 -3.74 13.86
N LYS A 92 -4.28 -3.35 14.20
CA LYS A 92 -4.79 -3.36 15.57
C LYS A 92 -5.96 -4.32 15.72
N GLU A 93 -5.83 -5.30 16.60
CA GLU A 93 -6.91 -6.23 16.90
C GLU A 93 -7.86 -5.65 17.95
N VAL A 94 -9.17 -5.74 17.69
CA VAL A 94 -10.26 -5.29 18.58
C VAL A 94 -11.43 -6.27 18.41
N ASP A 95 -11.83 -6.96 19.47
CA ASP A 95 -13.00 -7.85 19.51
C ASP A 95 -13.13 -8.82 18.31
N ASN A 96 -12.06 -9.61 18.05
CA ASN A 96 -11.95 -10.55 16.92
C ASN A 96 -12.05 -9.91 15.52
N LYS A 97 -11.81 -8.60 15.43
CA LYS A 97 -11.71 -7.83 14.18
C LYS A 97 -10.36 -7.15 14.13
N THR A 98 -9.93 -6.77 12.94
CA THR A 98 -8.69 -6.02 12.74
C THR A 98 -8.99 -4.66 12.15
N ILE A 99 -8.50 -3.62 12.81
CA ILE A 99 -8.45 -2.28 12.23
C ILE A 99 -7.11 -2.13 11.53
N ILE A 100 -7.16 -1.82 10.24
CA ILE A 100 -5.98 -1.48 9.45
C ILE A 100 -5.84 0.03 9.36
N PHE A 101 -4.62 0.53 9.54
CA PHE A 101 -4.28 1.93 9.31
C PHE A 101 -3.24 2.02 8.21
N LEU A 102 -3.46 2.92 7.25
CA LEU A 102 -2.47 3.30 6.25
C LEU A 102 -2.13 4.78 6.44
N THR A 103 -0.87 5.06 6.76
CA THR A 103 -0.33 6.40 6.75
C THR A 103 0.69 6.52 5.61
N VAL A 104 0.59 7.55 4.78
CA VAL A 104 1.56 7.82 3.71
C VAL A 104 1.98 9.29 3.74
N ASN A 105 3.27 9.53 3.93
CA ASN A 105 3.89 10.84 3.80
C ASN A 105 4.71 10.90 2.52
N TYR A 106 4.44 11.86 1.64
CA TYR A 106 5.12 11.94 0.34
C TYR A 106 5.45 13.38 -0.05
N GLU A 107 6.43 13.50 -0.95
CA GLU A 107 6.87 14.75 -1.57
C GLU A 107 6.98 14.52 -3.08
N ALA A 108 6.33 15.37 -3.87
CA ALA A 108 6.44 15.32 -5.32
C ALA A 108 7.83 15.76 -5.79
N GLU A 109 8.27 15.27 -6.94
CA GLU A 109 9.59 15.62 -7.49
C GLU A 109 9.69 17.11 -7.89
N ASN A 110 8.59 17.69 -8.36
CA ASN A 110 8.47 19.12 -8.65
C ASN A 110 7.00 19.57 -8.64
N LYS A 111 6.77 20.89 -8.65
CA LYS A 111 5.43 21.51 -8.57
C LYS A 111 4.50 21.18 -9.76
N ILE A 112 5.06 20.85 -10.93
CA ILE A 112 4.26 20.53 -12.13
C ILE A 112 3.67 19.13 -12.00
N VAL A 113 4.48 18.18 -11.51
CA VAL A 113 4.09 16.79 -11.31
C VAL A 113 3.21 16.61 -10.06
N GLU A 114 3.29 17.56 -9.12
CA GLU A 114 2.59 17.54 -7.82
C GLU A 114 1.09 17.27 -7.94
N TYR A 115 0.35 18.03 -8.75
CA TYR A 115 -1.11 17.87 -8.84
C TYR A 115 -1.52 16.47 -9.31
N THR A 116 -0.84 15.95 -10.34
CA THR A 116 -1.11 14.65 -10.95
C THR A 116 -0.79 13.50 -10.00
N VAL A 117 0.36 13.58 -9.33
CA VAL A 117 0.84 12.56 -8.40
C VAL A 117 -0.01 12.54 -7.12
N THR A 118 -0.32 13.71 -6.55
CA THR A 118 -1.18 13.84 -5.36
C THR A 118 -2.54 13.19 -5.59
N LYS A 119 -3.19 13.50 -6.72
CA LYS A 119 -4.51 12.94 -7.05
C LYS A 119 -4.45 11.43 -7.30
N SER A 120 -3.36 10.93 -7.85
CA SER A 120 -3.18 9.51 -8.13
C SER A 120 -2.95 8.73 -6.84
N LEU A 121 -2.07 9.23 -5.96
CA LEU A 121 -1.75 8.56 -4.70
C LEU A 121 -2.96 8.51 -3.74
N GLU A 122 -3.74 9.60 -3.63
CA GLU A 122 -5.01 9.58 -2.87
C GLU A 122 -5.98 8.50 -3.37
N LYS A 123 -6.11 8.34 -4.70
CA LYS A 123 -6.96 7.29 -5.27
C LYS A 123 -6.38 5.89 -5.01
N ILE A 124 -5.09 5.71 -5.21
CA ILE A 124 -4.40 4.43 -5.00
C ILE A 124 -4.55 3.98 -3.55
N THR A 125 -4.32 4.86 -2.57
CA THR A 125 -4.49 4.53 -1.15
C THR A 125 -5.93 4.15 -0.79
N ASN A 126 -6.94 4.83 -1.36
CA ASN A 126 -8.33 4.41 -1.22
C ASN A 126 -8.59 3.02 -1.83
N TYR A 127 -8.07 2.76 -3.03
CA TYR A 127 -8.23 1.46 -3.68
C TYR A 127 -7.60 0.33 -2.87
N LEU A 128 -6.37 0.51 -2.38
CA LEU A 128 -5.69 -0.46 -1.52
C LEU A 128 -6.55 -0.84 -0.31
N VAL A 129 -6.98 0.14 0.49
CA VAL A 129 -7.78 -0.12 1.70
C VAL A 129 -9.09 -0.82 1.35
N SER A 130 -9.81 -0.32 0.34
CA SER A 130 -11.08 -0.96 -0.09
C SER A 130 -10.88 -2.39 -0.56
N ALA A 131 -9.79 -2.65 -1.30
CA ALA A 131 -9.48 -3.95 -1.86
C ALA A 131 -9.13 -4.97 -0.77
N PHE A 132 -8.40 -4.58 0.28
CA PHE A 132 -8.10 -5.49 1.40
C PHE A 132 -9.33 -5.85 2.21
N VAL A 133 -10.25 -4.90 2.42
CA VAL A 133 -11.55 -5.18 3.03
C VAL A 133 -12.32 -6.20 2.19
N SER A 134 -12.44 -5.98 0.87
CA SER A 134 -13.14 -6.92 -0.02
C SER A 134 -12.46 -8.28 -0.13
N GLU A 135 -11.13 -8.33 -0.18
CA GLU A 135 -10.37 -9.57 -0.29
C GLU A 135 -10.50 -10.44 0.96
N SER A 136 -10.58 -9.81 2.15
CA SER A 136 -10.77 -10.52 3.42
C SER A 136 -12.13 -11.21 3.56
N MET A 137 -13.11 -10.89 2.71
CA MET A 137 -14.46 -11.46 2.74
C MET A 137 -14.59 -12.70 1.85
N LYS A 138 -13.57 -13.03 1.06
CA LYS A 138 -13.50 -14.26 0.26
C LYS A 138 -13.05 -15.43 1.14
#